data_AF-A0A378WQ24-F1
#
_entry.id   AF-A0A378WQ24-F1
#
_cell.length_a   1.000
_cell.length_b   1.000
_cell.length_c   1.000
_cell.angle_alpha   90.00
_cell.angle_beta   90.00
_cell.angle_gamma   90.00
#
_symmetry.space_group_name_H-M   'P 1'
#
loop_
_entity.id
_entity.type
_entity.pdbx_description
1 polymer ?
#
loop_
_entity_poly.entity_id
_entity_poly.type
_entity_poly.pdbx_seq_one_letter_code
_entity_poly.pdbx_strand_id
1 'polypeptide(L)'
;MLVFTTPDADAGDVDAVTAALTTAGATVTGRVALTDAFVDASQGDRLRTAVTNMIPAGAQLQTEAVDQGSLAGDLLGLAFLTDPAGGAERATGQERALIADTLRNGGFLAVGDVAPAQLAVVVTGAGARADHNGQGSITAHFAGALRGRGAGLVLAGRAGSSDGSGPIAEVRRENRLDAAVSTVDNVDRETGRVTTALGLAEQLGGKTGHYGTGPEATSLSVTASPG
;
A
#
# COMPACT_ATOMS: atom_id res chain seq x y z
N MET A 1 2.21 -11.84 4.07
CA MET A 1 2.20 -10.51 3.44
C MET A 1 0.79 -10.20 3.01
N LEU A 2 0.44 -8.92 3.00
CA LEU A 2 -0.90 -8.48 2.62
C LEU A 2 -0.86 -7.75 1.28
N VAL A 3 -1.88 -7.97 0.47
CA VAL A 3 -2.05 -7.27 -0.80
C VAL A 3 -3.21 -6.29 -0.66
N PHE A 4 -2.92 -5.01 -0.83
CA PHE A 4 -3.90 -3.93 -0.90
C PHE A 4 -4.15 -3.60 -2.36
N THR A 5 -5.40 -3.35 -2.75
CA THR A 5 -5.71 -2.97 -4.14
C THR A 5 -6.56 -1.72 -4.21
N THR A 6 -6.21 -0.78 -5.07
CA THR A 6 -7.05 0.40 -5.34
C THR A 6 -8.26 0.01 -6.19
N PRO A 7 -9.33 0.84 -6.25
CA PRO A 7 -10.52 0.53 -7.04
C PRO A 7 -10.26 0.47 -8.55
N ASP A 8 -9.22 1.15 -9.04
CA ASP A 8 -8.79 1.12 -10.45
C ASP A 8 -7.79 -0.02 -10.76
N ALA A 9 -7.41 -0.83 -9.77
CA ALA A 9 -6.49 -1.94 -9.96
C ALA A 9 -7.13 -3.05 -10.80
N ASP A 10 -6.40 -3.50 -11.81
CA ASP A 10 -6.83 -4.60 -12.67
C ASP A 10 -6.70 -5.94 -11.93
N ALA A 11 -7.76 -6.74 -11.93
CA ALA A 11 -7.76 -8.02 -11.23
C ALA A 11 -6.68 -8.98 -11.76
N GLY A 12 -6.43 -8.98 -13.07
CA GLY A 12 -5.41 -9.82 -13.70
C GLY A 12 -3.99 -9.41 -13.29
N ASP A 13 -3.73 -8.12 -13.13
CA ASP A 13 -2.43 -7.65 -12.63
C ASP A 13 -2.24 -8.00 -11.16
N VAL A 14 -3.28 -7.87 -10.33
CA VAL A 14 -3.20 -8.26 -8.92
C VAL A 14 -2.93 -9.75 -8.78
N ASP A 15 -3.64 -10.59 -9.52
CA ASP A 15 -3.47 -12.04 -9.45
C ASP A 15 -2.07 -12.43 -9.94
N ALA A 16 -1.57 -11.79 -10.98
CA ALA A 16 -0.24 -12.04 -11.50
C ALA A 16 0.88 -11.56 -10.57
N VAL A 17 0.73 -10.40 -9.91
CA VAL A 17 1.65 -9.92 -8.86
C VAL A 17 1.62 -10.88 -7.67
N THR A 18 0.43 -11.32 -7.24
CA THR A 18 0.25 -12.28 -6.14
C THR A 18 0.93 -13.61 -6.45
N ALA A 19 0.81 -14.11 -7.69
CA ALA A 19 1.49 -15.31 -8.16
C ALA A 19 3.01 -15.15 -8.20
N ALA A 20 3.52 -14.00 -8.67
CA ALA A 20 4.95 -13.70 -8.70
C ALA A 20 5.54 -13.64 -7.28
N LEU A 21 4.83 -12.99 -6.34
CA LEU A 21 5.20 -12.95 -4.92
C LEU A 21 5.26 -14.37 -4.33
N THR A 22 4.23 -15.17 -4.57
CA THR A 22 4.16 -16.55 -4.07
C THR A 22 5.29 -17.41 -4.64
N THR A 23 5.60 -17.25 -5.93
CA THR A 23 6.72 -17.93 -6.59
C THR A 23 8.08 -17.52 -6.01
N ALA A 24 8.22 -16.27 -5.58
CA ALA A 24 9.40 -15.79 -4.86
C ALA A 24 9.48 -16.27 -3.39
N GLY A 25 8.54 -17.11 -2.94
CA GLY A 25 8.51 -17.69 -1.59
C GLY A 25 7.70 -16.90 -0.57
N ALA A 26 6.92 -15.91 -1.02
CA ALA A 26 6.03 -15.17 -0.13
C ALA A 26 4.77 -15.94 0.25
N THR A 27 4.38 -15.88 1.53
CA THR A 27 3.05 -16.32 1.96
C THR A 27 2.09 -15.13 1.97
N VAL A 28 1.08 -15.15 1.10
CA VAL A 28 0.00 -14.13 1.09
C VAL A 28 -1.02 -14.48 2.16
N THR A 29 -1.19 -13.59 3.14
CA THR A 29 -2.04 -13.80 4.32
C THR A 29 -3.42 -13.18 4.17
N GLY A 30 -3.69 -12.51 3.05
CA GLY A 30 -4.95 -11.85 2.80
C GLY A 30 -4.87 -10.76 1.74
N ARG A 31 -6.05 -10.34 1.26
CA ARG A 31 -6.22 -9.22 0.34
C ARG A 31 -7.25 -8.23 0.90
N VAL A 32 -6.93 -6.94 0.76
CA VAL A 32 -7.78 -5.81 1.14
C VAL A 32 -8.00 -4.94 -0.09
N ALA A 33 -9.24 -4.84 -0.58
CA ALA A 33 -9.58 -3.94 -1.67
C ALA A 33 -10.10 -2.61 -1.11
N LEU A 34 -9.49 -1.51 -1.53
CA LEU A 34 -9.98 -0.16 -1.28
C LEU A 34 -11.12 0.13 -2.27
N THR A 35 -12.15 0.82 -1.81
CA THR A 35 -13.27 1.25 -2.67
C THR A 35 -13.03 2.65 -3.23
N ASP A 36 -13.85 3.06 -4.19
CA ASP A 36 -13.85 4.45 -4.69
C ASP A 36 -14.05 5.47 -3.55
N ALA A 37 -14.89 5.14 -2.56
CA ALA A 37 -15.14 6.01 -1.41
C ALA A 37 -13.90 6.22 -0.51
N PHE A 38 -12.95 5.28 -0.50
CA PHE A 38 -11.72 5.42 0.27
C PHE A 38 -10.76 6.44 -0.34
N VAL A 39 -10.63 6.38 -1.66
CA VAL A 39 -9.71 7.23 -2.43
C VAL A 39 -10.35 8.56 -2.82
N ASP A 40 -11.60 8.80 -2.47
CA ASP A 40 -12.32 10.04 -2.78
C ASP A 40 -12.19 11.06 -1.63
N ALA A 41 -11.58 12.22 -1.90
CA ALA A 41 -11.43 13.29 -0.91
C ALA A 41 -12.77 13.82 -0.35
N SER A 42 -13.88 13.70 -1.09
CA SER A 42 -15.21 14.11 -0.61
C SER A 42 -15.73 13.25 0.54
N GLN A 43 -15.22 12.02 0.67
CA GLN A 43 -15.57 11.12 1.77
C GLN A 43 -14.57 11.20 2.94
N GLY A 44 -13.58 12.09 2.86
CA GLY A 44 -12.50 12.20 3.83
C GLY A 44 -12.93 12.41 5.26
N ASP A 45 -13.92 13.27 5.49
CA ASP A 45 -14.45 13.48 6.85
C ASP A 45 -15.11 12.22 7.41
N ARG A 46 -15.87 11.49 6.58
CA ARG A 46 -16.51 10.24 6.99
C ARG A 46 -15.48 9.15 7.30
N LEU A 47 -14.47 9.01 6.45
CA LEU A 47 -13.38 8.06 6.66
C LEU A 47 -12.60 8.42 7.92
N ARG A 48 -12.27 9.70 8.12
CA ARG A 48 -11.59 10.19 9.33
C ARG A 48 -12.37 9.84 10.58
N THR A 49 -13.67 10.13 10.62
CA THR A 49 -14.52 9.78 11.77
C THR A 49 -14.54 8.28 12.04
N ALA A 50 -14.66 7.45 10.99
CA ALA A 50 -14.63 6.00 11.14
C ALA A 50 -13.28 5.51 11.71
N VAL A 51 -12.17 6.09 11.23
CA VAL A 51 -10.81 5.76 11.68
C VAL A 51 -10.58 6.20 13.14
N THR A 52 -10.93 7.43 13.49
CA THR A 52 -10.70 7.98 14.84
C THR A 52 -11.50 7.26 15.92
N ASN A 53 -12.68 6.73 15.56
CA ASN A 53 -13.51 5.96 16.50
C ASN A 53 -13.00 4.54 16.73
N MET A 54 -12.02 4.09 15.94
CA MET A 54 -11.53 2.70 15.97
C MET A 54 -10.08 2.55 16.37
N ILE A 55 -9.48 3.60 16.94
CA ILE A 55 -8.11 3.55 17.45
C ILE A 55 -8.08 2.56 18.63
N PRO A 56 -7.27 1.48 18.56
CA PRO A 56 -7.09 0.53 19.66
C PRO A 56 -6.70 1.23 20.96
N ALA A 57 -7.12 0.70 22.10
CA ALA A 57 -6.78 1.28 23.40
C ALA A 57 -5.26 1.23 23.61
N GLY A 58 -4.63 2.41 23.79
CA GLY A 58 -3.18 2.53 23.96
C GLY A 58 -2.37 2.65 22.66
N ALA A 59 -3.00 2.54 21.49
CA ALA A 59 -2.37 2.90 20.23
C ALA A 59 -2.45 4.42 20.01
N GLN A 60 -1.37 5.01 19.50
CA GLN A 60 -1.38 6.38 19.01
C GLN A 60 -1.29 6.34 17.48
N LEU A 61 -2.19 7.10 16.83
CA LEU A 61 -2.02 7.40 15.42
C LEU A 61 -0.87 8.39 15.27
N GLN A 62 -0.16 8.32 14.14
CA GLN A 62 0.83 9.32 13.79
C GLN A 62 0.09 10.64 13.48
N THR A 63 0.04 11.56 14.45
CA THR A 63 -0.71 12.81 14.33
C THR A 63 -0.09 13.82 13.39
N GLU A 64 1.11 13.55 12.86
CA GLU A 64 1.80 14.42 11.92
C GLU A 64 1.18 14.40 10.51
N ALA A 65 0.44 13.34 10.18
CA ALA A 65 -0.24 13.20 8.89
C ALA A 65 -1.77 13.27 9.08
N VAL A 66 -2.35 14.39 8.65
CA VAL A 66 -3.78 14.73 8.88
C VAL A 66 -4.69 14.41 7.68
N ASP A 67 -4.13 13.94 6.58
CA ASP A 67 -4.88 13.53 5.41
C ASP A 67 -5.52 12.14 5.62
N GLN A 68 -6.60 11.88 4.87
CA GLN A 68 -7.39 10.66 5.04
C GLN A 68 -6.62 9.39 4.68
N GLY A 69 -5.74 9.47 3.67
CA GLY A 69 -4.95 8.33 3.19
C GLY A 69 -3.97 7.90 4.26
N SER A 70 -3.26 8.86 4.85
CA SER A 70 -2.35 8.62 5.96
C SER A 70 -3.06 8.05 7.17
N LEU A 71 -4.16 8.67 7.64
CA LEU A 71 -4.88 8.19 8.82
C LEU A 71 -5.42 6.76 8.65
N ALA A 72 -6.00 6.47 7.49
CA ALA A 72 -6.52 5.15 7.20
C ALA A 72 -5.39 4.11 7.00
N GLY A 73 -4.30 4.48 6.34
CA GLY A 73 -3.11 3.64 6.19
C GLY A 73 -2.43 3.35 7.53
N ASP A 74 -2.43 4.32 8.43
CA ASP A 74 -1.89 4.21 9.77
C ASP A 74 -2.70 3.24 10.64
N LEU A 75 -4.04 3.34 10.59
CA LEU A 75 -4.94 2.42 11.28
C LEU A 75 -4.88 1.01 10.68
N LEU A 76 -4.92 0.87 9.35
CA LEU A 76 -4.82 -0.44 8.69
C LEU A 76 -3.44 -1.07 8.92
N GLY A 77 -2.39 -0.25 8.97
CA GLY A 77 -1.05 -0.69 9.33
C GLY A 77 -0.97 -1.16 10.79
N LEU A 78 -1.61 -0.46 11.73
CA LEU A 78 -1.73 -0.91 13.13
C LEU A 78 -2.50 -2.23 13.27
N ALA A 79 -3.61 -2.33 12.55
CA ALA A 79 -4.47 -3.50 12.61
C ALA A 79 -3.78 -4.71 11.99
N PHE A 80 -3.28 -4.58 10.77
CA PHE A 80 -2.90 -5.72 9.95
C PHE A 80 -1.40 -5.90 9.75
N LEU A 81 -0.56 -4.93 10.13
CA LEU A 81 0.89 -5.06 10.04
C LEU A 81 1.53 -5.28 11.41
N THR A 82 2.37 -6.30 11.48
CA THR A 82 3.15 -6.61 12.67
C THR A 82 4.35 -5.69 12.80
N ASP A 83 4.89 -5.58 14.01
CA ASP A 83 6.03 -4.73 14.27
C ASP A 83 7.29 -5.11 13.48
N PRO A 84 7.98 -4.15 12.81
CA PRO A 84 9.15 -4.46 12.01
C PRO A 84 10.39 -4.79 12.86
N ALA A 85 10.45 -4.34 14.12
CA ALA A 85 11.58 -4.62 15.01
C ALA A 85 11.42 -5.97 15.74
N GLY A 86 10.20 -6.37 16.08
CA GLY A 86 9.93 -7.56 16.91
C GLY A 86 8.94 -8.58 16.34
N GLY A 87 8.26 -8.30 15.23
CA GLY A 87 7.24 -9.18 14.65
C GLY A 87 5.95 -9.32 15.48
N ALA A 88 5.82 -8.53 16.56
CA ALA A 88 4.67 -8.59 17.45
C ALA A 88 3.40 -8.03 16.78
N GLU A 89 2.26 -8.66 17.05
CA GLU A 89 0.95 -8.09 16.70
C GLU A 89 0.69 -6.84 17.54
N ARG A 90 0.19 -5.77 16.90
CA ARG A 90 -0.11 -4.49 17.57
C ARG A 90 -1.57 -4.30 17.94
N ALA A 91 -2.46 -4.97 17.20
CA ALA A 91 -3.88 -5.03 17.49
C ALA A 91 -4.23 -6.49 17.83
N THR A 92 -5.21 -6.70 18.70
CA THR A 92 -5.79 -8.01 18.95
C THR A 92 -6.62 -8.48 17.76
N GLY A 93 -6.89 -9.80 17.67
CA GLY A 93 -7.78 -10.34 16.64
C GLY A 93 -9.19 -9.71 16.64
N GLN A 94 -9.71 -9.35 17.82
CA GLN A 94 -11.01 -8.69 17.97
C GLN A 94 -10.99 -7.26 17.44
N GLU A 95 -9.95 -6.48 17.76
CA GLU A 95 -9.79 -5.11 17.26
C GLU A 95 -9.63 -5.10 15.73
N ARG A 96 -8.82 -6.01 15.18
CA ARG A 96 -8.70 -6.17 13.72
C ARG A 96 -10.04 -6.44 13.05
N ALA A 97 -10.81 -7.38 13.59
CA ALA A 97 -12.12 -7.73 13.05
C ALA A 97 -13.07 -6.53 13.10
N LEU A 98 -13.06 -5.76 14.20
CA LEU A 98 -13.90 -4.58 14.37
C LEU A 98 -13.52 -3.45 13.39
N ILE A 99 -12.22 -3.21 13.20
CA ILE A 99 -11.69 -2.23 12.23
C ILE A 99 -12.08 -2.62 10.80
N ALA A 100 -11.84 -3.88 10.43
CA ALA A 100 -12.24 -4.42 9.12
C ALA A 100 -13.74 -4.27 8.90
N ASP A 101 -14.56 -4.70 9.88
CA ASP A 101 -16.01 -4.69 9.77
C ASP A 101 -16.56 -3.27 9.65
N THR A 102 -16.03 -2.32 10.42
CA THR A 102 -16.52 -0.93 10.36
C THR A 102 -16.14 -0.22 9.08
N LEU A 103 -14.92 -0.40 8.60
CA LEU A 103 -14.52 0.18 7.30
C LEU A 103 -15.25 -0.51 6.14
N ARG A 104 -15.55 -1.81 6.26
CA ARG A 104 -16.38 -2.56 5.31
C ARG A 104 -17.82 -2.06 5.29
N ASN A 105 -18.45 -1.93 6.47
CA ASN A 105 -19.82 -1.43 6.61
C ASN A 105 -19.94 0.05 6.23
N GLY A 106 -18.86 0.83 6.43
CA GLY A 106 -18.75 2.20 5.95
C GLY A 106 -18.59 2.32 4.43
N GLY A 107 -18.35 1.21 3.74
CA GLY A 107 -18.16 1.16 2.29
C GLY A 107 -16.79 1.63 1.82
N PHE A 108 -15.79 1.68 2.70
CA PHE A 108 -14.42 2.14 2.42
C PHE A 108 -13.49 1.00 1.96
N LEU A 109 -13.77 -0.23 2.37
CA LEU A 109 -12.97 -1.37 1.93
C LEU A 109 -13.81 -2.64 1.77
N ALA A 110 -13.30 -3.54 0.94
CA ALA A 110 -13.74 -4.92 0.89
C ALA A 110 -12.55 -5.79 1.31
N VAL A 111 -12.68 -6.40 2.48
CA VAL A 111 -11.67 -7.30 3.06
C VAL A 111 -12.29 -8.66 3.28
N GLY A 112 -11.53 -9.74 3.07
CA GLY A 112 -11.92 -11.10 3.42
C GLY A 112 -11.35 -11.52 4.78
N ASP A 113 -11.09 -12.80 4.96
CA ASP A 113 -10.25 -13.27 6.06
C ASP A 113 -8.79 -12.88 5.80
N VAL A 114 -8.21 -12.11 6.71
CA VAL A 114 -6.84 -11.62 6.60
C VAL A 114 -6.11 -11.86 7.92
N ALA A 115 -4.88 -12.38 7.83
CA ALA A 115 -3.99 -12.53 8.98
C ALA A 115 -2.89 -11.45 8.97
N PRO A 116 -2.41 -11.02 10.16
CA PRO A 116 -1.34 -10.04 10.27
C PRO A 116 -0.09 -10.43 9.46
N ALA A 117 0.60 -9.43 8.91
CA ALA A 117 1.83 -9.66 8.18
C ALA A 117 2.88 -8.58 8.40
N GLN A 118 4.15 -8.92 8.20
CA GLN A 118 5.26 -7.96 8.24
C GLN A 118 5.37 -7.10 6.97
N LEU A 119 4.86 -7.63 5.85
CA LEU A 119 5.02 -7.04 4.52
C LEU A 119 3.67 -6.72 3.90
N ALA A 120 3.63 -5.63 3.14
CA ALA A 120 2.49 -5.26 2.34
C ALA A 120 2.89 -4.90 0.91
N VAL A 121 1.96 -5.09 -0.02
CA VAL A 121 2.07 -4.60 -1.41
C VAL A 121 0.78 -3.87 -1.72
N VAL A 122 0.86 -2.66 -2.26
CA VAL A 122 -0.29 -1.91 -2.76
C VAL A 122 -0.26 -2.00 -4.28
N VAL A 123 -1.28 -2.61 -4.88
CA VAL A 123 -1.43 -2.69 -6.34
C VAL A 123 -2.42 -1.63 -6.79
N THR A 124 -2.02 -0.79 -7.72
CA THR A 124 -2.83 0.26 -8.32
C THR A 124 -2.95 0.14 -9.83
N GLY A 125 -3.96 0.78 -10.42
CA GLY A 125 -4.17 0.80 -11.86
C GLY A 125 -3.18 1.72 -12.57
N ALA A 126 -3.58 2.21 -13.75
CA ALA A 126 -2.78 3.15 -14.54
C ALA A 126 -2.92 4.61 -14.04
N GLY A 127 -3.60 4.87 -12.94
CA GLY A 127 -3.83 6.23 -12.45
C GLY A 127 -4.81 7.06 -13.30
N ALA A 128 -5.65 6.42 -14.11
CA ALA A 128 -6.57 7.11 -15.02
C ALA A 128 -7.58 8.05 -14.31
N ARG A 129 -7.83 7.82 -13.02
CA ARG A 129 -8.68 8.66 -12.16
C ARG A 129 -7.90 9.38 -11.06
N ALA A 130 -6.58 9.40 -11.12
CA ALA A 130 -5.75 9.87 -10.02
C ALA A 130 -5.95 11.38 -9.72
N ASP A 131 -6.28 12.18 -10.73
CA ASP A 131 -6.68 13.59 -10.59
C ASP A 131 -8.08 13.78 -10.00
N HIS A 132 -8.95 12.76 -10.10
CA HIS A 132 -10.32 12.86 -9.64
C HIS A 132 -10.36 12.86 -8.13
N ASN A 133 -10.83 13.94 -7.51
CA ASN A 133 -10.95 14.07 -6.05
C ASN A 133 -9.68 13.68 -5.27
N GLY A 134 -8.48 13.89 -5.85
CA GLY A 134 -7.21 13.64 -5.19
C GLY A 134 -6.84 12.16 -4.99
N GLN A 135 -7.44 11.22 -5.73
CA GLN A 135 -7.22 9.78 -5.61
C GLN A 135 -5.74 9.36 -5.61
N GLY A 136 -4.93 9.99 -6.47
CA GLY A 136 -3.50 9.71 -6.56
C GLY A 136 -2.75 10.02 -5.28
N SER A 137 -2.91 11.25 -4.77
CA SER A 137 -2.29 11.70 -3.51
C SER A 137 -2.78 10.86 -2.33
N ILE A 138 -4.08 10.57 -2.24
CA ILE A 138 -4.63 9.75 -1.16
C ILE A 138 -4.01 8.34 -1.16
N THR A 139 -3.85 7.74 -2.33
CA THR A 139 -3.23 6.41 -2.47
C THR A 139 -1.74 6.45 -2.11
N ALA A 140 -1.02 7.50 -2.51
CA ALA A 140 0.39 7.69 -2.18
C ALA A 140 0.61 7.86 -0.67
N HIS A 141 -0.20 8.70 -0.01
CA HIS A 141 -0.17 8.90 1.44
C HIS A 141 -0.58 7.64 2.21
N PHE A 142 -1.57 6.91 1.71
CA PHE A 142 -1.94 5.60 2.22
C PHE A 142 -0.78 4.61 2.20
N ALA A 143 -0.06 4.53 1.08
CA ALA A 143 1.15 3.72 0.97
C ALA A 143 2.21 4.21 1.98
N GLY A 144 2.50 5.50 2.04
CA GLY A 144 3.43 6.07 3.02
C GLY A 144 3.15 5.66 4.47
N ALA A 145 1.89 5.77 4.90
CA ALA A 145 1.50 5.42 6.26
C ALA A 145 1.60 3.92 6.54
N LEU A 146 1.20 3.05 5.58
CA LEU A 146 1.42 1.61 5.71
C LEU A 146 2.90 1.26 5.85
N ARG A 147 3.75 1.93 5.08
CA ARG A 147 5.21 1.72 5.13
C ARG A 147 5.79 2.05 6.50
N GLY A 148 5.30 3.10 7.17
CA GLY A 148 5.71 3.46 8.52
C GLY A 148 5.34 2.43 9.58
N ARG A 149 4.35 1.56 9.30
CA ARG A 149 3.89 0.52 10.23
C ARG A 149 4.47 -0.86 9.93
N GLY A 150 4.74 -1.18 8.67
CA GLY A 150 5.28 -2.47 8.22
C GLY A 150 6.80 -2.54 8.07
N ALA A 151 7.34 -3.74 7.88
CA ALA A 151 8.76 -3.98 7.59
C ALA A 151 9.15 -3.59 6.15
N GLY A 152 8.21 -3.74 5.21
CA GLY A 152 8.41 -3.36 3.80
C GLY A 152 7.06 -3.14 3.10
N LEU A 153 7.07 -2.22 2.13
CA LEU A 153 5.92 -1.86 1.31
C LEU A 153 6.35 -1.45 -0.11
N VAL A 154 5.83 -2.18 -1.10
CA VAL A 154 5.94 -1.79 -2.51
C VAL A 154 4.61 -1.25 -3.01
N LEU A 155 4.63 -0.07 -3.63
CA LEU A 155 3.52 0.46 -4.44
C LEU A 155 3.75 0.05 -5.91
N ALA A 156 2.95 -0.91 -6.35
CA ALA A 156 2.99 -1.52 -7.67
C ALA A 156 1.83 -0.98 -8.53
N GLY A 157 2.12 -0.42 -9.70
CA GLY A 157 1.14 0.17 -10.60
C GLY A 157 1.40 -0.22 -12.05
N ARG A 158 0.37 -0.06 -12.88
CA ARG A 158 0.49 -0.23 -14.34
C ARG A 158 1.18 1.00 -14.94
N ALA A 159 1.73 0.86 -16.15
CA ALA A 159 2.22 2.00 -16.92
C ALA A 159 1.17 3.13 -16.97
N GLY A 160 1.59 4.36 -16.67
CA GLY A 160 0.70 5.51 -16.45
C GLY A 160 0.55 5.92 -14.98
N SER A 161 0.73 5.00 -14.03
CA SER A 161 0.63 5.28 -12.59
C SER A 161 1.72 6.23 -12.05
N SER A 162 2.82 6.37 -12.79
CA SER A 162 3.94 7.27 -12.55
C SER A 162 3.83 8.62 -13.28
N ASP A 163 2.76 8.84 -14.03
CA ASP A 163 2.55 10.06 -14.81
C ASP A 163 1.52 10.99 -14.15
N GLY A 164 1.57 12.29 -14.46
CA GLY A 164 0.59 13.26 -13.99
C GLY A 164 0.44 13.19 -12.47
N SER A 165 -0.79 13.14 -11.96
CA SER A 165 -1.09 12.95 -10.53
C SER A 165 -1.23 11.48 -10.12
N GLY A 166 -0.65 10.55 -10.88
CA GLY A 166 -0.68 9.11 -10.57
C GLY A 166 -0.10 8.79 -9.19
N PRO A 167 -0.57 7.72 -8.50
CA PRO A 167 -0.11 7.40 -7.15
C PRO A 167 1.42 7.22 -7.04
N ILE A 168 2.06 6.63 -8.05
CA ILE A 168 3.52 6.46 -8.06
C ILE A 168 4.22 7.79 -8.32
N ALA A 169 3.65 8.64 -9.17
CA ALA A 169 4.16 9.99 -9.42
C ALA A 169 4.18 10.83 -8.13
N GLU A 170 3.10 10.77 -7.35
CA GLU A 170 2.99 11.47 -6.07
C GLU A 170 4.01 10.95 -5.04
N VAL A 171 4.22 9.63 -4.96
CA VAL A 171 5.26 9.05 -4.09
C VAL A 171 6.66 9.55 -4.46
N ARG A 172 7.01 9.53 -5.76
CA ARG A 172 8.34 9.94 -6.25
C ARG A 172 8.59 11.45 -6.12
N ARG A 173 7.53 12.26 -6.22
CA ARG A 173 7.63 13.72 -6.09
C ARG A 173 7.72 14.21 -4.64
N GLU A 174 7.21 13.44 -3.67
CA GLU A 174 7.26 13.81 -2.26
C GLU A 174 8.47 13.16 -1.56
N ASN A 175 9.51 13.96 -1.26
CA ASN A 175 10.76 13.50 -0.65
C ASN A 175 10.62 12.54 0.54
N ARG A 176 9.57 12.71 1.38
CA ARG A 176 9.32 11.83 2.53
C ARG A 176 8.84 10.43 2.10
N LEU A 177 8.00 10.37 1.08
CA LEU A 177 7.47 9.13 0.53
C LEU A 177 8.51 8.44 -0.35
N ASP A 178 9.20 9.22 -1.18
CA ASP A 178 10.27 8.77 -2.08
C ASP A 178 11.34 7.97 -1.33
N ALA A 179 11.83 8.49 -0.20
CA ALA A 179 12.83 7.80 0.61
C ALA A 179 12.32 6.53 1.31
N ALA A 180 11.00 6.37 1.50
CA ALA A 180 10.42 5.32 2.34
C ALA A 180 9.76 4.17 1.54
N VAL A 181 9.10 4.50 0.43
CA VAL A 181 8.21 3.61 -0.32
C VAL A 181 8.87 3.21 -1.64
N SER A 182 9.09 1.90 -1.81
CA SER A 182 9.55 1.36 -3.10
C SER A 182 8.40 1.36 -4.11
N THR A 183 8.67 1.71 -5.36
CA THR A 183 7.64 1.83 -6.40
C THR A 183 7.96 0.98 -7.62
N VAL A 184 6.94 0.42 -8.28
CA VAL A 184 7.06 -0.33 -9.53
C VAL A 184 5.95 0.11 -10.48
N ASP A 185 6.26 0.72 -11.62
CA ASP A 185 5.25 1.33 -12.50
C ASP A 185 4.87 0.50 -13.75
N ASN A 186 5.34 -0.73 -13.88
CA ASN A 186 5.17 -1.56 -15.08
C ASN A 186 4.65 -2.97 -14.78
N VAL A 187 3.72 -3.12 -13.82
CA VAL A 187 3.20 -4.45 -13.41
C VAL A 187 2.33 -5.14 -14.46
N ASP A 188 1.95 -4.44 -15.54
CA ASP A 188 1.38 -5.04 -16.75
C ASP A 188 2.40 -5.92 -17.50
N ARG A 189 3.68 -5.81 -17.17
CA ARG A 189 4.77 -6.63 -17.72
C ARG A 189 5.26 -7.64 -16.70
N GLU A 190 5.70 -8.78 -17.19
CA GLU A 190 6.32 -9.84 -16.37
C GLU A 190 7.52 -9.31 -15.57
N THR A 191 8.36 -8.47 -16.19
CA THR A 191 9.49 -7.81 -15.52
C THR A 191 9.06 -6.99 -14.32
N GLY A 192 7.97 -6.23 -14.42
CA GLY A 192 7.43 -5.44 -13.30
C GLY A 192 6.96 -6.34 -12.16
N ARG A 193 6.25 -7.42 -12.47
CA ARG A 193 5.74 -8.37 -11.47
C ARG A 193 6.87 -9.04 -10.67
N VAL A 194 7.94 -9.46 -11.36
CA VAL A 194 9.14 -10.01 -10.71
C VAL A 194 9.85 -8.92 -9.90
N THR A 195 9.94 -7.71 -10.44
CA THR A 195 10.54 -6.56 -9.76
C THR A 195 9.79 -6.19 -8.48
N THR A 196 8.46 -6.33 -8.43
CA THR A 196 7.70 -6.12 -7.19
C THR A 196 8.14 -7.07 -6.09
N ALA A 197 8.34 -8.35 -6.40
CA ALA A 197 8.82 -9.33 -5.44
C ALA A 197 10.26 -9.05 -4.98
N LEU A 198 11.16 -8.73 -5.92
CA LEU A 198 12.55 -8.39 -5.63
C LEU A 198 12.67 -7.08 -4.84
N GLY A 199 11.89 -6.06 -5.20
CA GLY A 199 11.90 -4.74 -4.54
C GLY A 199 11.39 -4.82 -3.10
N LEU A 200 10.44 -5.72 -2.83
CA LEU A 200 9.98 -5.99 -1.47
C LEU A 200 11.07 -6.65 -0.61
N ALA A 201 11.84 -7.57 -1.21
CA ALA A 201 13.01 -8.18 -0.55
C ALA A 201 14.14 -7.15 -0.32
N GLU A 202 14.38 -6.26 -1.28
CA GLU A 202 15.34 -5.16 -1.14
C GLU A 202 14.96 -4.22 0.01
N GLN A 203 13.67 -3.94 0.17
CA GLN A 203 13.15 -3.07 1.21
C GLN A 203 13.21 -3.67 2.61
N LEU A 204 13.10 -5.00 2.74
CA LEU A 204 13.45 -5.68 3.97
C LEU A 204 14.92 -5.50 4.34
N GLY A 205 15.80 -5.36 3.36
CA GLY A 205 17.21 -5.00 3.53
C GLY A 205 17.46 -3.53 3.86
N GLY A 206 16.41 -2.71 4.01
CA GLY A 206 16.50 -1.29 4.35
C GLY A 206 16.77 -0.36 3.17
N LYS A 207 16.61 -0.85 1.94
CA LYS A 207 16.79 -0.04 0.72
C LYS A 207 15.45 0.37 0.10
N THR A 208 15.41 1.51 -0.57
CA THR A 208 14.22 1.98 -1.29
C THR A 208 14.60 2.18 -2.76
N GLY A 209 13.71 1.77 -3.67
CA GLY A 209 13.96 1.86 -5.09
C GLY A 209 12.71 2.17 -5.90
N HIS A 210 12.92 2.86 -7.03
CA HIS A 210 11.87 3.26 -7.96
C HIS A 210 12.11 2.56 -9.29
N TYR A 211 11.27 1.57 -9.60
CA TYR A 211 11.48 0.69 -10.72
C TYR A 211 10.41 0.86 -11.80
N GLY A 212 10.82 0.59 -13.03
CA GLY A 212 9.93 0.53 -14.17
C GLY A 212 10.43 1.41 -15.30
N THR A 213 9.49 1.89 -16.10
CA THR A 213 9.74 2.63 -17.34
C THR A 213 9.25 4.08 -17.29
N GLY A 214 8.55 4.44 -16.22
CA GLY A 214 7.97 5.77 -16.05
C GLY A 214 8.98 6.83 -15.58
N PRO A 215 8.53 8.11 -15.50
CA PRO A 215 9.33 9.20 -14.98
C PRO A 215 9.86 8.91 -13.58
N GLU A 216 11.08 9.37 -13.28
CA GLU A 216 11.73 9.21 -11.98
C GLU A 216 11.99 7.75 -11.55
N ALA A 217 11.84 6.79 -12.47
CA ALA A 217 12.36 5.43 -12.26
C ALA A 217 13.90 5.46 -12.27
N THR A 218 14.51 4.90 -11.24
CA THR A 218 15.98 4.80 -11.12
C THR A 218 16.54 3.58 -11.85
N SER A 219 15.71 2.56 -12.13
CA SER A 219 16.08 1.37 -12.90
C SER A 219 14.87 0.68 -13.52
N LEU A 220 15.09 -0.12 -14.57
CA LEU A 220 14.04 -0.97 -15.19
C LEU A 220 13.60 -2.12 -14.27
N SER A 221 14.50 -2.61 -13.42
CA SER A 221 14.25 -3.64 -12.40
C SER A 221 15.28 -3.53 -11.26
N VAL A 222 15.07 -4.31 -10.20
CA VAL A 222 16.13 -4.52 -9.19
C VAL A 222 17.36 -5.08 -9.87
N THR A 223 18.45 -4.32 -9.85
CA THR A 223 19.77 -4.85 -10.24
C THR A 223 20.33 -5.61 -9.06
N ALA A 224 20.57 -6.91 -9.21
CA ALA A 224 21.38 -7.64 -8.25
C ALA A 224 22.75 -6.94 -8.18
N SER A 225 23.09 -6.31 -7.05
CA SER A 225 24.49 -6.04 -6.77
C SER A 225 25.18 -7.40 -6.65
N PRO A 226 26.23 -7.69 -7.43
CA PRO A 226 27.07 -8.85 -7.12
C PRO A 226 27.67 -8.59 -5.74
N GLY A 227 27.52 -9.57 -4.85
CA GLY A 227 28.23 -9.60 -3.58
C GLY A 227 29.72 -9.79 -3.75
#